data_AF-A0AAV0S8S4-F1
#
_entry.id   AF-A0AAV0S8S4-F1
#
_cell.length_a   1.000
_cell.length_b   1.000
_cell.length_c   1.000
_cell.angle_alpha   90.00
_cell.angle_beta   90.00
_cell.angle_gamma   90.00
#
_symmetry.space_group_name_H-M   'P 1'
#
loop_
_entity.id
_entity.type
_entity.pdbx_description
1 polymer ?
#
loop_
_entity_poly.entity_id
_entity_poly.type
_entity_poly.pdbx_seq_one_letter_code
_entity_poly.pdbx_strand_id
1 'polypeptide(L)'
;MAYLSMGESHRRITDYLNRFADAINYQDGDSLARLFSISSDTPSLLSLADALNVFQDANRLIKQSEKFSQYGEVVAPFFRSLQSYRLGNLVDAYGAFEKASNAFIQEFRNWESGWALEALYVIAYEIRVLAERADRELASNGKSPEKLKGAGSFLMKVFGVLAGKGPKRVGALYVTCQLFKIYFKLGTVHLCRSVIRSIETARIFDFEEFPTRDKVTYMYYTGRLEVLNENFPAADQKLSYALTHCSLNKEANIRMILKYLIPVKLSIGILPKKQLIENYNLVEYNNIVEALKRGDLRLLRSALQENEDQFLRSGVYLVLEKLELQVYQRLLKKIYIIQKLKDPSKAHQMKLEVIVKALKWLEIEMDLDEVLKDVYGLIKFHFSTCVHPFSRVMLCSLT
;
A
#
# COMPACT_ATOMS: atom_id res chain seq x y z
N MET A 1 23.15 5.20 -35.73
CA MET A 1 21.74 5.65 -35.85
C MET A 1 21.54 6.06 -37.30
N ALA A 2 20.63 5.40 -38.03
CA ALA A 2 20.26 5.86 -39.37
C ALA A 2 19.66 7.26 -39.25
N TYR A 3 20.07 8.20 -40.10
CA TYR A 3 19.53 9.55 -40.13
C TYR A 3 18.02 9.48 -40.40
N LEU A 4 17.20 9.84 -39.41
CA LEU A 4 15.75 9.88 -39.58
C LEU A 4 15.40 11.11 -40.42
N SER A 5 14.90 10.91 -41.63
CA SER A 5 14.55 12.02 -42.53
C SER A 5 13.27 12.72 -42.07
N MET A 6 13.10 14.00 -42.42
CA MET A 6 11.85 14.72 -42.12
C MET A 6 10.61 14.02 -42.69
N GLY A 7 10.71 13.42 -43.89
CA GLY A 7 9.61 12.68 -44.50
C GLY A 7 9.23 11.41 -43.73
N GLU A 8 10.22 10.67 -43.22
CA GLU A 8 9.98 9.49 -42.38
C GLU A 8 9.41 9.86 -41.01
N SER A 9 9.90 10.96 -40.41
CA SER A 9 9.33 11.51 -39.18
C SER A 9 7.87 11.91 -39.35
N HIS A 10 7.55 12.61 -40.44
CA HIS A 10 6.19 12.99 -40.80
C HIS A 10 5.30 11.74 -40.91
N ARG A 11 5.74 10.71 -41.65
CA ARG A 11 5.01 9.45 -41.80
C ARG A 11 4.71 8.77 -40.45
N ARG A 12 5.69 8.69 -39.54
CA ARG A 12 5.53 8.06 -38.22
C ARG A 12 4.54 8.80 -37.33
N ILE A 13 4.58 10.13 -37.35
CA ILE A 13 3.62 10.96 -36.61
C ILE A 13 2.21 10.76 -37.17
N THR A 14 2.05 10.76 -38.50
CA THR A 14 0.76 10.52 -39.15
C THR A 14 0.23 9.11 -38.88
N ASP A 15 1.10 8.08 -38.87
CA ASP A 15 0.71 6.70 -38.52
C ASP A 15 0.16 6.62 -37.09
N TYR A 16 0.84 7.24 -36.12
CA TYR A 16 0.33 7.31 -34.75
C TYR A 16 -1.03 8.02 -34.68
N LEU A 17 -1.17 9.16 -35.35
CA LEU A 17 -2.43 9.93 -35.38
C LEU A 17 -3.58 9.12 -35.99
N ASN A 18 -3.31 8.36 -37.06
CA ASN A 18 -4.28 7.45 -37.64
C ASN A 18 -4.69 6.36 -36.66
N ARG A 19 -3.72 5.67 -36.05
CA ARG A 19 -4.00 4.62 -35.04
C ARG A 19 -4.80 5.16 -33.85
N PHE A 20 -4.50 6.38 -33.40
CA PHE A 20 -5.23 7.03 -32.31
C PHE A 20 -6.68 7.30 -32.70
N ALA A 21 -6.90 7.90 -33.86
CA ALA A 21 -8.23 8.21 -34.33
C ALA A 21 -9.04 6.94 -34.67
N ASP A 22 -8.39 5.92 -35.23
CA ASP A 22 -9.03 4.63 -35.52
C ASP A 22 -9.42 3.92 -34.22
N ALA A 23 -8.57 3.94 -33.19
CA ALA A 23 -8.92 3.39 -31.88
C ALA A 23 -10.14 4.07 -31.25
N ILE A 24 -10.31 5.39 -31.44
CA ILE A 24 -11.52 6.09 -30.97
C ILE A 24 -12.74 5.74 -31.84
N ASN A 25 -12.60 5.76 -33.16
CA ASN A 25 -13.70 5.48 -34.09
C ASN A 25 -14.25 4.05 -33.92
N TYR A 26 -13.37 3.08 -33.72
CA TYR A 26 -13.73 1.68 -33.50
C TYR A 26 -13.96 1.33 -32.02
N GLN A 27 -13.83 2.30 -31.10
CA GLN A 27 -13.95 2.08 -29.66
C GLN A 27 -13.04 0.96 -29.13
N ASP A 28 -11.81 0.88 -29.66
CA ASP A 28 -10.79 -0.09 -29.26
C ASP A 28 -9.96 0.45 -28.07
N GLY A 29 -10.42 0.14 -26.86
CA GLY A 29 -9.78 0.54 -25.61
C GLY A 29 -8.36 -0.01 -25.43
N ASP A 30 -8.09 -1.22 -25.90
CA ASP A 30 -6.78 -1.89 -25.76
C ASP A 30 -5.71 -1.24 -26.65
N SER A 31 -6.08 -0.92 -27.88
CA SER A 31 -5.18 -0.17 -28.77
C SER A 31 -4.94 1.23 -28.25
N LEU A 32 -5.98 1.92 -27.78
CA LEU A 32 -5.84 3.25 -27.18
C LEU A 32 -4.96 3.23 -25.92
N ALA A 33 -5.08 2.20 -25.08
CA ALA A 33 -4.26 2.02 -23.89
C ALA A 33 -2.76 1.91 -24.21
N ARG A 34 -2.42 1.15 -25.25
CA ARG A 34 -1.02 1.00 -25.70
C ARG A 34 -0.42 2.30 -26.21
N LEU A 35 -1.23 3.19 -26.78
CA LEU A 35 -0.76 4.49 -27.28
C LEU A 35 -0.36 5.44 -26.15
N PHE A 36 -1.00 5.35 -24.97
CA PHE A 36 -0.70 6.21 -23.82
C PHE A 36 0.41 5.71 -22.89
N SER A 37 0.96 4.51 -23.10
CA SER A 37 1.94 3.91 -22.19
C SER A 37 3.36 4.45 -22.39
N ILE A 38 3.57 5.71 -21.99
CA ILE A 38 4.83 6.45 -22.15
C ILE A 38 6.02 5.80 -21.43
N SER A 39 5.79 5.09 -20.32
CA SER A 39 6.86 4.36 -19.62
C SER A 39 7.15 2.99 -20.22
N SER A 40 6.32 2.50 -21.16
CA SER A 40 6.64 1.30 -21.91
C SER A 40 7.69 1.68 -22.96
N ASP A 41 8.89 1.09 -22.87
CA ASP A 41 9.94 1.26 -23.88
C ASP A 41 9.60 0.52 -25.19
N THR A 42 8.34 0.62 -25.62
CA THR A 42 7.79 -0.04 -26.79
C THR A 42 8.41 0.58 -28.05
N PRO A 43 8.90 -0.23 -29.01
CA PRO A 43 9.57 0.27 -30.21
C PRO A 43 8.78 1.33 -30.99
N SER A 44 7.45 1.22 -31.03
CA SER A 44 6.59 2.19 -31.72
C SER A 44 6.60 3.58 -31.07
N LEU A 45 6.60 3.65 -29.73
CA LEU A 45 6.62 4.92 -29.00
C LEU A 45 8.01 5.54 -29.01
N LEU A 46 9.06 4.73 -28.92
CA LEU A 46 10.45 5.20 -29.09
C LEU A 46 10.66 5.79 -30.50
N SER A 47 10.19 5.08 -31.52
CA SER A 47 10.21 5.53 -32.92
C SER A 47 9.47 6.84 -33.13
N LEU A 48 8.31 7.02 -32.48
CA LEU A 48 7.55 8.26 -32.49
C LEU A 48 8.28 9.39 -31.76
N ALA A 49 8.86 9.12 -30.59
CA ALA A 49 9.62 10.11 -29.83
C ALA A 49 10.82 10.64 -30.63
N ASP A 50 11.54 9.75 -31.31
CA ASP A 50 12.64 10.12 -32.20
C ASP A 50 12.14 10.96 -33.40
N ALA A 51 10.97 10.63 -33.96
CA ALA A 51 10.32 11.41 -35.02
C ALA A 51 9.90 12.82 -34.57
N LEU A 52 9.33 12.95 -33.37
CA LEU A 52 8.93 14.23 -32.77
C LEU A 52 10.13 15.13 -32.47
N ASN A 53 11.30 14.55 -32.16
CA ASN A 53 12.53 15.32 -31.98
C ASN A 53 13.05 15.93 -33.30
N VAL A 54 12.86 15.23 -34.41
CA VAL A 54 13.27 15.72 -35.74
C VAL A 54 12.23 16.68 -36.34
N PHE A 55 10.93 16.42 -36.10
CA PHE A 55 9.83 17.21 -36.64
C PHE A 55 9.10 17.98 -35.53
N GLN A 56 9.57 19.21 -35.26
CA GLN A 56 9.06 20.05 -34.17
C GLN A 56 7.65 20.62 -34.43
N ASP A 57 7.18 20.58 -35.68
CA ASP A 57 5.91 21.17 -36.14
C ASP A 57 4.70 20.20 -36.08
N ALA A 58 4.75 19.17 -35.24
CA ALA A 58 3.69 18.16 -35.13
C ALA A 58 2.29 18.77 -34.86
N ASN A 59 2.23 19.92 -34.16
CA ASN A 59 0.99 20.66 -33.93
C ASN A 59 0.31 21.14 -35.22
N ARG A 60 1.09 21.44 -36.27
CA ARG A 60 0.54 21.84 -37.57
C ARG A 60 -0.19 20.66 -38.23
N LEU A 61 0.36 19.45 -38.11
CA LEU A 61 -0.26 18.23 -38.66
C LEU A 61 -1.60 17.91 -37.99
N ILE A 62 -1.66 18.11 -36.67
CA ILE A 62 -2.89 17.94 -35.89
C ILE A 62 -3.98 18.92 -36.37
N LYS A 63 -3.60 20.18 -36.63
CA LYS A 63 -4.53 21.23 -37.07
C LYS A 63 -4.96 21.12 -38.54
N GLN A 64 -4.13 20.52 -39.40
CA GLN A 64 -4.39 20.42 -40.83
C GLN A 64 -5.47 19.38 -41.19
N SER A 65 -5.79 18.47 -40.28
CA SER A 65 -6.83 17.47 -40.48
C SER A 65 -7.92 17.63 -39.43
N GLU A 66 -9.16 17.84 -39.88
CA GLU A 66 -10.33 17.88 -38.98
C GLU A 66 -10.43 16.60 -38.13
N LYS A 67 -10.04 15.45 -38.70
CA LYS A 67 -9.97 14.14 -38.00
C LYS A 67 -9.11 14.19 -36.72
N PHE A 68 -8.02 14.94 -36.74
CA PHE A 68 -7.08 15.02 -35.61
C PHE A 68 -7.33 16.24 -34.73
N SER A 69 -7.86 17.32 -35.30
CA SER A 69 -8.12 18.58 -34.59
C SER A 69 -9.08 18.39 -33.42
N GLN A 70 -10.07 17.50 -33.54
CA GLN A 70 -11.01 17.18 -32.46
C GLN A 70 -10.30 16.66 -31.18
N TYR A 71 -9.19 15.95 -31.33
CA TYR A 71 -8.42 15.38 -30.21
C TYR A 71 -7.10 16.09 -29.97
N GLY A 72 -6.89 17.27 -30.60
CA GLY A 72 -5.63 17.99 -30.53
C GLY A 72 -5.25 18.42 -29.12
N GLU A 73 -6.23 18.70 -28.25
CA GLU A 73 -6.01 19.04 -26.84
C GLU A 73 -5.43 17.88 -26.03
N VAL A 74 -5.67 16.64 -26.45
CA VAL A 74 -5.11 15.42 -25.84
C VAL A 74 -3.76 15.10 -26.47
N VAL A 75 -3.69 15.06 -27.79
CA VAL A 75 -2.53 14.54 -28.52
C VAL A 75 -1.34 15.49 -28.48
N ALA A 76 -1.54 16.81 -28.61
CA ALA A 76 -0.43 17.76 -28.64
C ALA A 76 0.37 17.80 -27.31
N PRO A 77 -0.27 17.90 -26.12
CA PRO A 77 0.47 17.78 -24.87
C PRO A 77 1.07 16.39 -24.65
N PHE A 78 0.41 15.33 -25.14
CA PHE A 78 0.98 13.98 -25.07
C PHE A 78 2.28 13.85 -25.88
N PHE A 79 2.34 14.38 -27.11
CA PHE A 79 3.57 14.43 -27.90
C PHE A 79 4.69 15.19 -27.20
N ARG A 80 4.39 16.34 -26.60
CA ARG A 80 5.37 17.09 -25.79
C ARG A 80 5.84 16.28 -24.58
N SER A 81 4.94 15.52 -23.96
CA SER A 81 5.30 14.63 -22.85
C SER A 81 6.27 13.55 -23.29
N LEU A 82 5.96 12.86 -24.40
CA LEU A 82 6.80 11.80 -24.96
C LEU A 82 8.19 12.32 -25.35
N GLN A 83 8.25 13.50 -25.96
CA GLN A 83 9.50 14.17 -26.31
C GLN A 83 10.35 14.47 -25.07
N SER A 84 9.75 15.11 -24.06
CA SER A 84 10.45 15.48 -22.82
C SER A 84 10.92 14.24 -22.05
N TYR A 85 10.09 13.19 -22.01
CA TYR A 85 10.45 11.91 -21.40
C TYR A 85 11.65 11.26 -22.10
N ARG A 86 11.67 11.27 -23.44
CA ARG A 86 12.78 10.76 -24.25
C ARG A 86 14.09 11.51 -24.02
N LEU A 87 14.00 12.83 -23.79
CA LEU A 87 15.15 13.68 -23.48
C LEU A 87 15.62 13.58 -22.02
N GLY A 88 14.88 12.85 -21.16
CA GLY A 88 15.20 12.71 -19.74
C GLY A 88 14.68 13.85 -18.85
N ASN A 89 13.89 14.78 -19.39
CA ASN A 89 13.29 15.89 -18.64
C ASN A 89 11.95 15.42 -18.02
N LEU A 90 11.99 14.77 -16.86
CA LEU A 90 10.81 14.09 -16.31
C LEU A 90 9.78 15.06 -15.74
N VAL A 91 10.23 16.22 -15.25
CA VAL A 91 9.33 17.27 -14.72
C VAL A 91 8.45 17.86 -15.82
N ASP A 92 9.04 18.17 -16.97
CA ASP A 92 8.33 18.67 -18.15
C ASP A 92 7.45 17.57 -18.77
N ALA A 93 7.96 16.34 -18.80
CA ALA A 93 7.20 15.18 -19.24
C ALA A 93 5.92 15.02 -18.42
N TYR A 94 6.01 15.08 -17.09
CA TYR A 94 4.85 15.03 -16.19
C TYR A 94 3.88 16.18 -16.47
N GLY A 95 4.37 17.42 -16.54
CA GLY A 95 3.52 18.59 -16.75
C GLY A 95 2.75 18.55 -18.07
N ALA A 96 3.38 18.04 -19.13
CA ALA A 96 2.73 17.84 -20.41
C ALA A 96 1.75 16.64 -20.40
N PHE A 97 2.10 15.54 -19.72
CA PHE A 97 1.23 14.37 -19.58
C PHE A 97 -0.02 14.69 -18.77
N GLU A 98 0.12 15.48 -17.70
CA GLU A 98 -0.99 15.93 -16.87
C GLU A 98 -1.99 16.75 -17.69
N LYS A 99 -1.51 17.63 -18.58
CA LYS A 99 -2.37 18.38 -19.51
C LYS A 99 -3.13 17.45 -20.46
N ALA A 100 -2.44 16.50 -21.09
CA ALA A 100 -3.07 15.49 -21.95
C ALA A 100 -4.13 14.67 -21.20
N SER A 101 -3.79 14.26 -19.97
CA SER A 101 -4.65 13.45 -19.11
C SER A 101 -5.90 14.21 -18.67
N ASN A 102 -5.78 15.52 -18.37
CA ASN A 102 -6.92 16.37 -18.07
C ASN A 102 -7.83 16.58 -19.29
N ALA A 103 -7.27 16.75 -20.49
CA ALA A 103 -8.07 16.82 -21.72
C ALA A 103 -8.78 15.49 -22.00
N PHE A 104 -8.07 14.36 -21.86
CA PHE A 104 -8.63 13.02 -22.07
C PHE A 104 -9.82 12.77 -21.15
N ILE A 105 -9.74 13.18 -19.87
CA ILE A 105 -10.86 12.93 -18.96
C ILE A 105 -12.10 13.77 -19.26
N GLN A 106 -11.95 14.96 -19.84
CA GLN A 106 -13.11 15.74 -20.29
C GLN A 106 -13.84 15.01 -21.42
N GLU A 107 -13.11 14.50 -22.40
CA GLU A 107 -13.67 13.69 -23.48
C GLU A 107 -14.27 12.39 -22.94
N PHE A 108 -13.53 11.69 -22.08
CA PHE A 108 -13.97 10.45 -21.46
C PHE A 108 -15.28 10.63 -20.71
N ARG A 109 -15.50 11.77 -20.03
CA ARG A 109 -16.75 12.06 -19.33
C ARG A 109 -17.95 12.07 -20.27
N ASN A 110 -17.78 12.54 -21.50
CA ASN A 110 -18.86 12.68 -22.49
C ASN A 110 -19.23 11.36 -23.15
N TRP A 111 -18.35 10.35 -23.15
CA TRP A 111 -18.68 9.03 -23.69
C TRP A 111 -19.69 8.30 -22.80
N GLU A 112 -20.73 7.69 -23.35
CA GLU A 112 -21.73 6.99 -22.52
C GLU A 112 -21.23 5.62 -22.03
N SER A 113 -20.50 4.89 -22.87
CA SER A 113 -19.99 3.56 -22.57
C SER A 113 -18.59 3.57 -21.92
N GLY A 114 -18.22 2.45 -21.32
CA GLY A 114 -16.92 2.25 -20.64
C GLY A 114 -15.80 1.73 -21.55
N TRP A 115 -15.92 1.87 -22.88
CA TRP A 115 -15.00 1.24 -23.85
C TRP A 115 -13.53 1.66 -23.70
N ALA A 116 -13.26 2.84 -23.14
CA ALA A 116 -11.91 3.40 -22.96
C ALA A 116 -11.36 3.25 -21.53
N LEU A 117 -11.93 2.35 -20.72
CA LEU A 117 -11.49 2.14 -19.34
C LEU A 117 -10.02 1.67 -19.26
N GLU A 118 -9.61 0.82 -20.19
CA GLU A 118 -8.24 0.30 -20.30
C GLU A 118 -7.24 1.44 -20.53
N ALA A 119 -7.58 2.38 -21.41
CA ALA A 119 -6.77 3.58 -21.65
C ALA A 119 -6.71 4.47 -20.40
N LEU A 120 -7.84 4.64 -19.70
CA LEU A 120 -7.86 5.38 -18.44
C LEU A 120 -7.00 4.72 -17.35
N TYR A 121 -6.96 3.38 -17.29
CA TYR A 121 -6.12 2.65 -16.35
C TYR A 121 -4.62 2.84 -16.63
N VAL A 122 -4.24 2.89 -17.90
CA VAL A 122 -2.86 3.23 -18.30
C VAL A 122 -2.55 4.67 -17.93
N ILE A 123 -3.40 5.64 -18.27
CA ILE A 123 -3.20 7.06 -17.89
C ILE A 123 -3.05 7.21 -16.38
N ALA A 124 -3.91 6.57 -15.59
CA ALA A 124 -3.85 6.62 -14.13
C ALA A 124 -2.58 5.97 -13.54
N TYR A 125 -2.03 4.95 -14.21
CA TYR A 125 -0.76 4.35 -13.85
C TYR A 125 0.42 5.25 -14.23
N GLU A 126 0.45 5.73 -15.47
CA GLU A 126 1.53 6.53 -16.05
C GLU A 126 1.68 7.87 -15.33
N ILE A 127 0.57 8.56 -15.02
CA ILE A 127 0.62 9.84 -14.28
C ILE A 127 1.28 9.66 -12.91
N ARG A 128 0.99 8.56 -12.21
CA ARG A 128 1.60 8.25 -10.91
C ARG A 128 3.09 7.92 -11.07
N VAL A 129 3.44 7.05 -12.02
CA VAL A 129 4.83 6.64 -12.24
C VAL A 129 5.70 7.80 -12.71
N LEU A 130 5.21 8.63 -13.63
CA LEU A 130 5.87 9.85 -14.06
C LEU A 130 6.03 10.84 -12.91
N ALA A 131 5.00 11.06 -12.09
CA ALA A 131 5.10 11.91 -10.92
C ALA A 131 6.17 11.43 -9.94
N GLU A 132 6.21 10.12 -9.64
CA GLU A 132 7.23 9.54 -8.75
C GLU A 132 8.66 9.66 -9.33
N ARG A 133 8.81 9.68 -10.66
CA ARG A 133 10.10 9.90 -11.32
C ARG A 133 10.49 11.38 -11.30
N ALA A 134 9.55 12.27 -11.63
CA ALA A 134 9.75 13.72 -11.61
C ALA A 134 10.08 14.23 -10.19
N ASP A 135 9.42 13.71 -9.15
CA ASP A 135 9.71 14.08 -7.77
C ASP A 135 11.11 13.62 -7.31
N ARG A 136 11.59 12.47 -7.80
CA ARG A 136 12.98 12.05 -7.56
C ARG A 136 13.98 12.97 -8.23
N GLU A 137 13.70 13.41 -9.46
CA GLU A 137 14.52 14.41 -10.17
C GLU A 137 14.54 15.75 -9.40
N LEU A 138 13.37 16.26 -8.99
CA LEU A 138 13.26 17.49 -8.20
C LEU A 138 14.03 17.39 -6.88
N ALA A 139 13.86 16.30 -6.15
CA ALA A 139 14.57 16.07 -4.89
C ALA A 139 16.09 16.02 -5.09
N SER A 140 16.58 15.35 -6.14
CA SER A 140 18.01 15.31 -6.47
C SER A 140 18.57 16.69 -6.84
N ASN A 141 17.73 17.58 -7.37
CA ASN A 141 18.07 18.96 -7.71
C ASN A 141 17.79 19.95 -6.55
N GLY A 142 17.49 19.47 -5.34
CA GLY A 142 17.21 20.31 -4.17
C GLY A 142 15.89 21.10 -4.24
N LYS A 143 14.97 20.72 -5.13
CA LYS A 143 13.65 21.35 -5.31
C LYS A 143 12.55 20.56 -4.60
N SER A 144 11.44 21.23 -4.30
CA SER A 144 10.26 20.62 -3.65
C SER A 144 9.60 19.55 -4.54
N PRO A 145 9.47 18.29 -4.08
CA PRO A 145 8.80 17.21 -4.82
C PRO A 145 7.28 17.27 -4.65
N GLU A 146 6.58 17.95 -5.55
CA GLU A 146 5.13 18.20 -5.47
C GLU A 146 4.29 17.46 -6.52
N LYS A 147 4.92 16.78 -7.48
CA LYS A 147 4.23 16.18 -8.63
C LYS A 147 3.38 14.99 -8.21
N LEU A 148 3.81 14.19 -7.23
CA LEU A 148 3.01 13.06 -6.73
C LEU A 148 1.73 13.52 -6.03
N LYS A 149 1.78 14.67 -5.35
CA LYS A 149 0.58 15.32 -4.79
C LYS A 149 -0.37 15.78 -5.91
N GLY A 150 0.17 16.39 -6.96
CA GLY A 150 -0.60 16.77 -8.16
C GLY A 150 -1.29 15.57 -8.83
N ALA A 151 -0.57 14.47 -9.00
CA ALA A 151 -1.13 13.21 -9.53
C ALA A 151 -2.28 12.69 -8.67
N GLY A 152 -2.16 12.79 -7.33
CA GLY A 152 -3.25 12.47 -6.40
C GLY A 152 -4.50 13.32 -6.66
N SER A 153 -4.33 14.63 -6.82
CA SER A 153 -5.44 15.55 -7.16
C SER A 153 -6.08 15.22 -8.51
N PHE A 154 -5.29 14.86 -9.53
CA PHE A 154 -5.81 14.39 -10.81
C PHE A 154 -6.63 13.10 -10.65
N LEU A 155 -6.08 12.08 -9.98
CA LEU A 155 -6.76 10.81 -9.77
C LEU A 155 -8.06 10.95 -8.95
N MET A 156 -8.15 11.93 -8.05
CA MET A 156 -9.42 12.25 -7.37
C MET A 156 -10.48 12.79 -8.34
N LYS A 157 -10.10 13.59 -9.34
CA LYS A 157 -11.03 13.98 -10.42
C LYS A 157 -11.47 12.76 -11.22
N VAL A 158 -10.53 11.86 -11.54
CA VAL A 158 -10.82 10.60 -12.22
C VAL A 158 -11.82 9.75 -11.44
N PHE A 159 -11.58 9.59 -10.14
CA PHE A 159 -12.48 8.89 -9.26
C PHE A 159 -13.90 9.50 -9.28
N GLY A 160 -14.01 10.83 -9.26
CA GLY A 160 -15.30 11.52 -9.35
C GLY A 160 -16.09 11.21 -10.62
N VAL A 161 -15.41 11.05 -11.78
CA VAL A 161 -16.05 10.66 -13.05
C VAL A 161 -16.51 9.20 -13.01
N LEU A 162 -15.78 8.32 -12.34
CA LEU A 162 -16.06 6.88 -12.28
C LEU A 162 -17.06 6.49 -11.19
N ALA A 163 -17.13 7.25 -10.09
CA ALA A 163 -17.98 6.93 -8.93
C ALA A 163 -19.49 7.12 -9.20
N GLY A 164 -19.87 7.66 -10.36
CA GLY A 164 -21.26 7.79 -10.79
C GLY A 164 -21.92 6.45 -11.12
N LYS A 165 -23.25 6.47 -11.27
CA LYS A 165 -24.02 5.32 -11.79
C LYS A 165 -23.69 5.14 -13.27
N GLY A 166 -23.19 3.96 -13.66
CA GLY A 166 -22.96 3.64 -15.07
C GLY A 166 -21.98 2.49 -15.29
N PRO A 167 -21.72 2.11 -16.55
CA PRO A 167 -20.82 1.01 -16.91
C PRO A 167 -19.35 1.29 -16.55
N LYS A 168 -18.98 2.57 -16.37
CA LYS A 168 -17.62 3.01 -16.02
C LYS A 168 -17.23 2.75 -14.57
N ARG A 169 -18.18 2.44 -13.70
CA ARG A 169 -17.97 2.31 -12.24
C ARG A 169 -16.92 1.27 -11.87
N VAL A 170 -16.77 0.23 -12.69
CA VAL A 170 -15.81 -0.86 -12.45
C VAL A 170 -14.36 -0.34 -12.40
N GLY A 171 -14.09 0.81 -13.03
CA GLY A 171 -12.79 1.47 -12.96
C GLY A 171 -12.50 2.21 -11.66
N ALA A 172 -13.51 2.49 -10.82
CA ALA A 172 -13.34 3.25 -9.60
C ALA A 172 -12.40 2.53 -8.61
N LEU A 173 -12.46 1.19 -8.53
CA LEU A 173 -11.58 0.42 -7.65
C LEU A 173 -10.12 0.47 -8.10
N TYR A 174 -9.86 0.39 -9.41
CA TYR A 174 -8.51 0.50 -9.95
C TYR A 174 -7.89 1.87 -9.61
N VAL A 175 -8.65 2.96 -9.83
CA VAL A 175 -8.18 4.32 -9.50
C VAL A 175 -8.00 4.50 -7.99
N THR A 176 -8.89 3.93 -7.18
CA THR A 176 -8.73 3.88 -5.71
C THR A 176 -7.43 3.21 -5.30
N CYS A 177 -7.06 2.10 -5.94
CA CYS A 177 -5.79 1.43 -5.68
C CYS A 177 -4.57 2.29 -6.06
N GLN A 178 -4.66 3.10 -7.12
CA GLN A 178 -3.59 4.06 -7.46
C GLN A 178 -3.53 5.21 -6.44
N LEU A 179 -4.68 5.73 -5.99
CA LEU A 179 -4.76 6.74 -4.93
C LEU A 179 -4.14 6.25 -3.62
N PHE A 180 -4.41 5.01 -3.21
CA PHE A 180 -3.79 4.43 -2.01
C PHE A 180 -2.26 4.36 -2.13
N LYS A 181 -1.72 3.96 -3.29
CA LYS A 181 -0.26 3.97 -3.52
C LYS A 181 0.32 5.37 -3.32
N ILE A 182 -0.38 6.42 -3.77
CA ILE A 182 0.03 7.81 -3.57
C ILE A 182 -0.06 8.21 -2.10
N TYR A 183 -1.22 8.03 -1.46
CA TYR A 183 -1.46 8.49 -0.09
C TYR A 183 -0.55 7.80 0.94
N PHE A 184 -0.30 6.50 0.78
CA PHE A 184 0.65 5.81 1.65
C PHE A 184 2.09 6.27 1.42
N LYS A 185 2.48 6.60 0.18
CA LYS A 185 3.82 7.10 -0.14
C LYS A 185 4.05 8.53 0.34
N LEU A 186 3.01 9.37 0.34
CA LEU A 186 3.04 10.74 0.86
C LEU A 186 2.80 10.84 2.38
N GLY A 187 2.47 9.75 3.06
CA GLY A 187 2.08 9.77 4.48
C GLY A 187 0.69 10.37 4.75
N THR A 188 -0.09 10.70 3.72
CA THR A 188 -1.44 11.29 3.85
C THR A 188 -2.54 10.22 3.91
N VAL A 189 -2.33 9.17 4.72
CA VAL A 189 -3.21 7.98 4.78
C VAL A 189 -4.64 8.29 5.24
N HIS A 190 -4.86 9.40 5.95
CA HIS A 190 -6.19 9.85 6.37
C HIS A 190 -7.13 10.13 5.18
N LEU A 191 -6.58 10.51 4.02
CA LEU A 191 -7.35 10.74 2.79
C LEU A 191 -7.96 9.45 2.22
N CYS A 192 -7.46 8.27 2.59
CA CYS A 192 -8.05 7.00 2.16
C CYS A 192 -9.51 6.85 2.65
N ARG A 193 -9.86 7.41 3.82
CA ARG A 193 -11.19 7.23 4.43
C ARG A 193 -12.32 7.74 3.55
N SER A 194 -12.14 8.87 2.86
CA SER A 194 -13.18 9.43 1.98
C SER A 194 -13.44 8.53 0.77
N VAL A 195 -12.37 8.03 0.15
CA VAL A 195 -12.45 7.14 -1.01
C VAL A 195 -13.06 5.78 -0.63
N ILE A 196 -12.63 5.20 0.49
CA ILE A 196 -13.20 3.96 1.06
C ILE A 196 -14.70 4.13 1.28
N ARG A 197 -15.10 5.21 1.95
CA ARG A 197 -16.52 5.48 2.23
C ARG A 197 -17.34 5.58 0.95
N SER A 198 -16.81 6.21 -0.10
CA SER A 198 -17.50 6.27 -1.41
C SER A 198 -17.69 4.90 -2.05
N ILE A 199 -16.70 4.00 -1.93
CA ILE A 199 -16.81 2.62 -2.44
C ILE A 199 -17.76 1.77 -1.57
N GLU A 200 -17.72 1.89 -0.25
CA GLU A 200 -18.53 1.05 0.66
C GLU A 200 -19.99 1.52 0.80
N THR A 201 -20.25 2.83 0.78
CA THR A 201 -21.59 3.40 1.02
C THR A 201 -22.48 3.29 -0.21
N ALA A 202 -21.90 3.28 -1.40
CA ALA A 202 -22.66 3.08 -2.60
C ALA A 202 -23.10 1.62 -2.67
N ARG A 203 -24.38 1.35 -2.31
CA ARG A 203 -25.13 0.08 -2.50
C ARG A 203 -25.13 -0.48 -3.94
N ILE A 204 -24.34 0.14 -4.80
CA ILE A 204 -24.23 0.02 -6.24
C ILE A 204 -22.96 -0.77 -6.60
N PHE A 205 -22.04 -0.92 -5.65
CA PHE A 205 -20.85 -1.76 -5.80
C PHE A 205 -21.14 -3.14 -5.27
N ASP A 206 -21.22 -4.12 -6.18
CA ASP A 206 -21.00 -5.50 -5.82
C ASP A 206 -19.48 -5.75 -5.86
N PHE A 207 -18.90 -6.08 -4.70
CA PHE A 207 -17.47 -6.32 -4.60
C PHE A 207 -17.03 -7.46 -5.53
N GLU A 208 -17.93 -8.36 -5.91
CA GLU A 208 -17.61 -9.48 -6.79
C GLU A 208 -17.42 -9.09 -8.26
N GLU A 209 -17.98 -7.97 -8.72
CA GLU A 209 -17.81 -7.48 -10.11
C GLU A 209 -16.37 -7.04 -10.40
N PHE A 210 -15.58 -6.72 -9.37
CA PHE A 210 -14.25 -6.20 -9.58
C PHE A 210 -13.20 -7.29 -9.86
N PRO A 211 -12.20 -6.98 -10.70
CA PRO A 211 -11.09 -7.89 -10.93
C PRO A 211 -10.36 -8.26 -9.64
N THR A 212 -10.05 -9.55 -9.46
CA THR A 212 -9.37 -10.06 -8.25
C THR A 212 -8.07 -9.32 -7.93
N ARG A 213 -7.30 -8.92 -8.95
CA ARG A 213 -6.07 -8.12 -8.80
C ARG A 213 -6.33 -6.83 -8.01
N ASP A 214 -7.41 -6.14 -8.33
CA ASP A 214 -7.74 -4.84 -7.74
C ASP A 214 -8.37 -5.04 -6.36
N LYS A 215 -9.18 -6.09 -6.18
CA LYS A 215 -9.70 -6.53 -4.87
C LYS A 215 -8.58 -6.82 -3.87
N VAL A 216 -7.56 -7.58 -4.27
CA VAL A 216 -6.39 -7.89 -3.44
C VAL A 216 -5.63 -6.62 -3.06
N THR A 217 -5.43 -5.71 -4.01
CA THR A 217 -4.73 -4.44 -3.74
C THR A 217 -5.53 -3.56 -2.78
N TYR A 218 -6.84 -3.45 -2.97
CA TYR A 218 -7.74 -2.73 -2.08
C TYR A 218 -7.73 -3.30 -0.65
N MET A 219 -7.86 -4.62 -0.51
CA MET A 219 -7.86 -5.31 0.78
C MET A 219 -6.51 -5.19 1.50
N TYR A 220 -5.41 -5.20 0.75
CA TYR A 220 -4.08 -4.96 1.31
C TYR A 220 -3.98 -3.55 1.95
N TYR A 221 -4.37 -2.49 1.23
CA TYR A 221 -4.24 -1.13 1.74
C TYR A 221 -5.26 -0.78 2.84
N THR A 222 -6.51 -1.24 2.71
CA THR A 222 -7.52 -1.06 3.76
C THR A 222 -7.15 -1.85 5.01
N GLY A 223 -6.60 -3.07 4.86
CA GLY A 223 -6.06 -3.84 5.97
C GLY A 223 -4.94 -3.10 6.69
N ARG A 224 -3.98 -2.51 5.97
CA ARG A 224 -2.94 -1.65 6.55
C ARG A 224 -3.51 -0.43 7.29
N LEU A 225 -4.58 0.16 6.78
CA LEU A 225 -5.25 1.27 7.46
C LEU A 225 -5.86 0.82 8.79
N GLU A 226 -6.45 -0.38 8.86
CA GLU A 226 -6.94 -0.95 10.12
C GLU A 226 -5.80 -1.25 11.09
N VAL A 227 -4.61 -1.66 10.61
CA VAL A 227 -3.41 -1.80 11.46
C VAL A 227 -3.04 -0.46 12.11
N LEU A 228 -3.07 0.63 11.33
CA LEU A 228 -2.79 1.98 11.85
C LEU A 228 -3.86 2.48 12.84
N ASN A 229 -5.10 2.04 12.69
CA ASN A 229 -6.19 2.33 13.63
C ASN A 229 -6.27 1.30 14.79
N GLU A 230 -5.32 0.38 14.89
CA GLU A 230 -5.26 -0.70 15.89
C GLU A 230 -6.49 -1.63 15.92
N ASN A 231 -7.24 -1.68 14.82
CA ASN A 231 -8.38 -2.57 14.67
C ASN A 231 -7.93 -3.94 14.13
N PHE A 232 -7.25 -4.72 14.98
CA PHE A 232 -6.63 -5.98 14.57
C PHE A 232 -7.62 -7.01 13.99
N PRO A 233 -8.84 -7.20 14.52
CA PRO A 233 -9.79 -8.15 13.93
C PRO A 233 -10.17 -7.80 12.48
N ALA A 234 -10.44 -6.52 12.19
CA ALA A 234 -10.76 -6.09 10.82
C ALA A 234 -9.53 -6.13 9.91
N ALA A 235 -8.35 -5.78 10.44
CA ALA A 235 -7.08 -5.90 9.72
C ALA A 235 -6.82 -7.35 9.30
N ASP A 236 -7.08 -8.31 10.20
CA ASP A 236 -6.90 -9.72 9.96
C ASP A 236 -7.77 -10.24 8.82
N GLN A 237 -9.06 -9.89 8.84
CA GLN A 237 -10.01 -10.26 7.80
C GLN A 237 -9.55 -9.77 6.42
N LYS A 238 -9.20 -8.48 6.33
CA LYS A 238 -8.80 -7.83 5.06
C LYS A 238 -7.46 -8.38 4.54
N LEU A 239 -6.44 -8.48 5.40
CA LEU A 239 -5.11 -8.97 5.01
C LEU A 239 -5.12 -10.48 4.72
N SER A 240 -5.92 -11.27 5.45
CA SER A 240 -6.10 -12.70 5.16
C SER A 240 -6.80 -12.90 3.81
N TYR A 241 -7.83 -12.10 3.50
CA TYR A 241 -8.45 -12.12 2.16
C TYR A 241 -7.43 -11.83 1.07
N ALA A 242 -6.62 -10.77 1.24
CA ALA A 242 -5.58 -10.39 0.29
C ALA A 242 -4.55 -11.51 0.08
N LEU A 243 -4.15 -12.21 1.15
CA LEU A 243 -3.21 -13.33 1.06
C LEU A 243 -3.80 -14.51 0.28
N THR A 244 -5.03 -14.91 0.62
CA THR A 244 -5.70 -16.08 0.00
C THR A 244 -5.96 -15.88 -1.50
N HIS A 245 -6.28 -14.65 -1.91
CA HIS A 245 -6.57 -14.33 -3.32
C HIS A 245 -5.34 -13.83 -4.09
N CYS A 246 -4.17 -13.74 -3.46
CA CYS A 246 -2.93 -13.41 -4.14
C CYS A 246 -2.46 -14.61 -4.98
N SER A 247 -1.92 -14.35 -6.17
CA SER A 247 -1.31 -15.40 -6.98
C SER A 247 -0.05 -15.93 -6.29
N LEU A 248 0.06 -17.25 -6.16
CA LEU A 248 1.22 -17.94 -5.56
C LEU A 248 2.53 -17.61 -6.27
N ASN A 249 2.49 -17.28 -7.56
CA ASN A 249 3.66 -16.91 -8.36
C ASN A 249 4.18 -15.48 -8.06
N LYS A 250 3.50 -14.72 -7.18
CA LYS A 250 3.85 -13.33 -6.84
C LYS A 250 4.39 -13.25 -5.42
N GLU A 251 5.50 -13.94 -5.17
CA GLU A 251 6.15 -14.01 -3.85
C GLU A 251 6.41 -12.64 -3.23
N ALA A 252 6.82 -11.64 -4.02
CA ALA A 252 7.03 -10.28 -3.52
C ALA A 252 5.75 -9.67 -2.92
N ASN A 253 4.59 -9.88 -3.57
CA ASN A 253 3.31 -9.40 -3.08
C ASN A 253 2.87 -10.16 -1.82
N ILE A 254 3.08 -11.47 -1.80
CA ILE A 254 2.78 -12.31 -0.63
C ILE A 254 3.63 -11.84 0.56
N ARG A 255 4.93 -11.63 0.35
CA ARG A 255 5.84 -11.08 1.36
C ARG A 255 5.36 -9.72 1.86
N MET A 256 4.92 -8.83 0.96
CA MET A 256 4.36 -7.53 1.34
C MET A 256 3.12 -7.65 2.23
N ILE A 257 2.22 -8.60 1.95
CA ILE A 257 1.02 -8.84 2.78
C ILE A 257 1.42 -9.41 4.14
N LEU A 258 2.30 -10.41 4.16
CA LEU A 258 2.74 -11.09 5.38
C LEU A 258 3.47 -10.17 6.36
N LYS A 259 4.20 -9.16 5.88
CA LYS A 259 4.83 -8.13 6.74
C LYS A 259 3.84 -7.40 7.65
N TYR A 260 2.58 -7.27 7.24
CA TYR A 260 1.54 -6.65 8.07
C TYR A 260 0.66 -7.70 8.75
N LEU A 261 0.39 -8.83 8.08
CA LEU A 261 -0.46 -9.88 8.63
C LEU A 261 0.18 -10.57 9.83
N ILE A 262 1.50 -10.79 9.84
CA ILE A 262 2.18 -11.44 10.97
C ILE A 262 2.02 -10.61 12.26
N PRO A 263 2.39 -9.32 12.31
CA PRO A 263 2.12 -8.48 13.48
C PRO A 263 0.65 -8.53 13.94
N VAL A 264 -0.30 -8.48 13.01
CA VAL A 264 -1.74 -8.55 13.32
C VAL A 264 -2.12 -9.88 13.97
N LYS A 265 -1.69 -11.00 13.38
CA LYS A 265 -1.94 -12.34 13.93
C LYS A 265 -1.32 -12.50 15.31
N LEU A 266 -0.10 -11.98 15.52
CA LEU A 266 0.57 -11.97 16.82
C LEU A 266 -0.23 -11.15 17.84
N SER A 267 -0.75 -9.99 17.47
CA SER A 267 -1.58 -9.16 18.34
C SER A 267 -2.87 -9.85 18.79
N ILE A 268 -3.44 -10.74 17.96
CA ILE A 268 -4.63 -11.55 18.27
C ILE A 268 -4.23 -12.87 18.98
N GLY A 269 -2.94 -13.12 19.20
CA GLY A 269 -2.43 -14.30 19.91
C GLY A 269 -2.18 -15.53 19.02
N ILE A 270 -2.27 -15.40 17.69
CA ILE A 270 -2.02 -16.46 16.72
C ILE A 270 -0.56 -16.43 16.29
N LEU A 271 0.16 -17.53 16.54
CA LEU A 271 1.59 -17.64 16.19
C LEU A 271 1.76 -18.22 14.77
N PRO A 272 2.59 -17.61 13.91
CA PRO A 272 2.91 -18.16 12.59
C PRO A 272 3.77 -19.43 12.69
N LYS A 273 3.68 -20.29 11.66
CA LYS A 273 4.58 -21.45 11.51
C LYS A 273 5.98 -20.98 11.10
N LYS A 274 7.02 -21.64 11.61
CA LYS A 274 8.43 -21.31 11.30
C LYS A 274 8.73 -21.36 9.79
N GLN A 275 8.20 -22.40 9.12
CA GLN A 275 8.33 -22.57 7.67
C GLN A 275 7.78 -21.38 6.87
N LEU A 276 6.68 -20.76 7.33
CA LEU A 276 6.11 -19.58 6.64
C LEU A 276 7.08 -18.40 6.66
N ILE A 277 7.78 -18.20 7.80
CA ILE A 277 8.74 -17.12 7.98
C ILE A 277 9.97 -17.33 7.10
N GLU A 278 10.49 -18.55 7.10
CA GLU A 278 11.68 -18.93 6.32
C GLU A 278 11.40 -18.85 4.81
N ASN A 279 10.28 -19.39 4.34
CA ASN A 279 9.94 -19.43 2.91
C ASN A 279 9.82 -18.04 2.27
N TYR A 280 9.35 -17.03 3.02
CA TYR A 280 9.15 -15.67 2.49
C TYR A 280 10.23 -14.67 2.95
N ASN A 281 11.33 -15.17 3.52
CA ASN A 281 12.46 -14.36 4.02
C ASN A 281 12.00 -13.21 4.94
N LEU A 282 11.32 -13.61 6.02
CA LEU A 282 10.76 -12.73 7.07
C LEU A 282 11.43 -12.99 8.43
N VAL A 283 12.73 -13.35 8.39
CA VAL A 283 13.51 -13.85 9.52
C VAL A 283 13.52 -12.91 10.73
N GLU A 284 13.27 -11.61 10.52
CA GLU A 284 13.11 -10.61 11.58
C GLU A 284 12.01 -10.98 12.60
N TYR A 285 11.01 -11.78 12.23
CA TYR A 285 9.95 -12.21 13.14
C TYR A 285 10.29 -13.48 13.95
N ASN A 286 11.39 -14.18 13.66
CA ASN A 286 11.72 -15.44 14.35
C ASN A 286 11.93 -15.22 15.86
N ASN A 287 12.75 -14.25 16.23
CA ASN A 287 13.04 -13.96 17.64
C ASN A 287 11.82 -13.41 18.37
N ILE A 288 10.96 -12.64 17.68
CA ILE A 288 9.69 -12.13 18.23
C ILE A 288 8.73 -13.29 18.56
N VAL A 289 8.58 -14.24 17.63
CA VAL A 289 7.72 -15.41 17.83
C VAL A 289 8.26 -16.29 18.96
N GLU A 290 9.57 -16.46 19.04
CA GLU A 290 10.19 -17.25 20.11
C GLU A 290 10.07 -16.57 21.47
N ALA A 291 10.25 -15.25 21.54
CA ALA A 291 10.02 -14.44 22.74
C ALA A 291 8.59 -14.60 23.24
N LEU A 292 7.59 -14.52 22.35
CA LEU A 292 6.19 -14.79 22.69
C LEU A 292 5.95 -16.24 23.14
N LYS A 293 6.58 -17.25 22.53
CA LYS A 293 6.44 -18.65 23.01
C LYS A 293 7.07 -18.84 24.39
N ARG A 294 8.21 -18.21 24.64
CA ARG A 294 8.97 -18.34 25.88
C ARG A 294 8.41 -17.49 27.02
N GLY A 295 7.78 -16.36 26.74
CA GLY A 295 7.56 -15.33 27.73
C GLY A 295 8.87 -14.62 28.07
N ASP A 296 9.77 -14.45 27.08
CA ASP A 296 11.10 -13.87 27.26
C ASP A 296 11.09 -12.41 26.78
N LEU A 297 11.01 -11.48 27.73
CA LEU A 297 10.95 -10.05 27.45
C LEU A 297 12.27 -9.49 26.95
N ARG A 298 13.40 -10.02 27.44
CA ARG A 298 14.73 -9.59 27.02
C ARG A 298 14.94 -9.94 25.54
N LEU A 299 14.54 -11.14 25.14
CA LEU A 299 14.60 -11.54 23.73
C LEU A 299 13.69 -10.69 22.84
N LEU A 300 12.49 -10.33 23.31
CA LEU A 300 11.60 -9.43 22.56
C LEU A 300 12.27 -8.06 22.35
N ARG A 301 12.76 -7.43 23.42
CA ARG A 301 13.39 -6.10 23.36
C ARG A 301 14.63 -6.10 22.47
N SER A 302 15.50 -7.10 22.59
CA SER A 302 16.66 -7.27 21.70
C SER A 302 16.23 -7.40 20.24
N ALA A 303 15.22 -8.23 19.95
CA ALA A 303 14.74 -8.43 18.58
C ALA A 303 14.12 -7.17 17.95
N LEU A 304 13.41 -6.36 18.76
CA LEU A 304 12.87 -5.07 18.34
C LEU A 304 13.99 -4.07 18.04
N GLN A 305 14.99 -4.00 18.92
CA GLN A 305 16.14 -3.09 18.76
C GLN A 305 17.00 -3.46 17.55
N GLU A 306 17.31 -4.74 17.35
CA GLU A 306 18.08 -5.23 16.20
C GLU A 306 17.44 -4.90 14.85
N ASN A 307 16.11 -4.79 14.80
CA ASN A 307 15.34 -4.62 13.57
C ASN A 307 14.54 -3.30 13.55
N GLU A 308 14.89 -2.34 14.41
CA GLU A 308 14.14 -1.10 14.64
C GLU A 308 13.87 -0.33 13.33
N ASP A 309 14.93 -0.04 12.56
CA ASP A 309 14.83 0.67 11.28
C ASP A 309 13.90 0.00 10.26
N GLN A 310 13.85 -1.34 10.26
CA GLN A 310 13.00 -2.09 9.34
C GLN A 310 11.54 -2.05 9.78
N PHE A 311 11.28 -2.16 11.08
CA PHE A 311 9.93 -2.09 11.64
C PHE A 311 9.35 -0.66 11.61
N LEU A 312 10.19 0.36 11.82
CA LEU A 312 9.80 1.77 11.67
C LEU A 312 9.46 2.10 10.21
N ARG A 313 10.32 1.75 9.25
CA ARG A 313 10.05 1.97 7.82
C ARG A 313 8.82 1.23 7.30
N SER A 314 8.51 0.08 7.88
CA SER A 314 7.30 -0.67 7.53
C SER A 314 6.05 -0.23 8.30
N GLY A 315 6.19 0.61 9.32
CA GLY A 315 5.07 1.13 10.12
C GLY A 315 4.42 0.09 11.03
N VAL A 316 5.15 -0.98 11.40
CA VAL A 316 4.65 -2.05 12.28
C VAL A 316 5.30 -2.06 13.66
N TYR A 317 6.32 -1.22 13.89
CA TYR A 317 7.05 -1.14 15.15
C TYR A 317 6.13 -0.99 16.37
N LEU A 318 5.24 0.00 16.35
CA LEU A 318 4.31 0.27 17.45
C LEU A 318 3.36 -0.92 17.72
N VAL A 319 3.01 -1.68 16.70
CA VAL A 319 2.18 -2.89 16.86
C VAL A 319 2.96 -3.99 17.56
N LEU A 320 4.24 -4.16 17.20
CA LEU A 320 5.10 -5.19 17.77
C LEU A 320 5.54 -4.85 19.20
N GLU A 321 5.79 -3.59 19.51
CA GLU A 321 6.11 -3.10 20.86
C GLU A 321 5.00 -3.45 21.85
N LYS A 322 3.72 -3.30 21.44
CA LYS A 322 2.57 -3.69 22.27
C LYS A 322 2.48 -5.19 22.57
N LEU A 323 3.23 -6.04 21.86
CA LEU A 323 3.33 -7.47 22.19
C LEU A 323 4.03 -7.70 23.53
N GLU A 324 4.76 -6.71 24.06
CA GLU A 324 5.43 -6.79 25.35
C GLU A 324 4.45 -7.19 26.47
N LEU A 325 3.26 -6.59 26.52
CA LEU A 325 2.18 -6.98 27.43
C LEU A 325 1.84 -8.47 27.31
N GLN A 326 1.77 -9.01 26.09
CA GLN A 326 1.46 -10.43 25.88
C GLN A 326 2.61 -11.34 26.32
N VAL A 327 3.86 -10.92 26.14
CA VAL A 327 5.04 -11.65 26.63
C VAL A 327 5.05 -11.68 28.16
N TYR A 328 4.77 -10.54 28.82
CA TYR A 328 4.59 -10.46 30.27
C TYR A 328 3.51 -11.43 30.75
N GLN A 329 2.33 -11.42 30.13
CA GLN A 329 1.23 -12.32 30.51
C GLN A 329 1.63 -13.79 30.39
N ARG A 330 2.37 -14.16 29.35
CA ARG A 330 2.85 -15.54 29.17
C ARG A 330 3.91 -15.94 30.19
N LEU A 331 4.81 -15.03 30.56
CA LEU A 331 5.77 -15.23 31.64
C LEU A 331 5.05 -15.50 32.96
N LEU A 332 4.10 -14.64 33.32
CA LEU A 332 3.30 -14.77 34.54
C LEU A 332 2.51 -16.07 34.56
N LYS A 333 1.88 -16.45 33.44
CA LYS A 333 1.16 -17.74 33.33
C LYS A 333 2.09 -18.93 33.55
N LYS A 334 3.33 -18.89 33.06
CA LYS A 334 4.32 -19.95 33.32
C LYS A 334 4.75 -19.99 34.77
N ILE A 335 5.04 -18.84 35.38
CA ILE A 335 5.38 -18.75 36.81
C ILE A 335 4.25 -19.34 37.65
N TYR A 336 3.01 -18.98 37.35
CA TYR A 336 1.82 -19.51 38.01
C TYR A 336 1.73 -21.04 37.89
N ILE A 337 1.87 -21.60 36.67
CA ILE A 337 1.81 -23.05 36.45
C ILE A 337 2.92 -23.77 37.23
N ILE A 338 4.16 -23.27 37.17
CA ILE A 338 5.30 -23.86 37.88
C ILE A 338 5.08 -23.82 39.40
N GLN A 339 4.56 -22.71 39.92
CA GLN A 339 4.28 -22.58 41.35
C GLN A 339 3.15 -23.51 41.79
N LYS A 340 2.08 -23.62 40.99
CA LYS A 340 0.97 -24.55 41.23
C LYS A 340 1.43 -26.01 41.27
N LEU A 341 2.37 -26.39 40.40
CA LEU A 341 2.96 -27.73 40.41
C LEU A 341 3.85 -27.97 41.63
N LYS A 342 4.55 -26.93 42.12
CA LYS A 342 5.45 -27.04 43.28
C LYS A 342 4.72 -27.05 44.62
N ASP A 343 3.62 -26.32 44.74
CA ASP A 343 2.80 -26.24 45.96
C ASP A 343 1.30 -26.20 45.62
N PRO A 344 0.66 -27.37 45.43
CA PRO A 344 -0.76 -27.47 45.08
C PRO A 344 -1.68 -26.84 46.13
N SER A 345 -1.27 -26.84 47.42
CA SER A 345 -2.06 -26.28 48.51
C SER A 345 -2.24 -24.76 48.42
N LYS A 346 -1.29 -24.08 47.74
CA LYS A 346 -1.29 -22.64 47.50
C LYS A 346 -1.47 -22.28 46.02
N ALA A 347 -2.11 -23.15 45.24
CA ALA A 347 -2.36 -22.97 43.81
C ALA A 347 -3.15 -21.69 43.46
N HIS A 348 -3.81 -21.07 44.43
CA HIS A 348 -4.58 -19.84 44.28
C HIS A 348 -3.73 -18.58 44.45
N GLN A 349 -2.44 -18.73 44.80
CA GLN A 349 -1.56 -17.64 45.21
C GLN A 349 -0.30 -17.59 44.35
N MET A 350 0.02 -16.44 43.78
CA MET A 350 1.29 -16.16 43.11
C MET A 350 2.12 -15.20 43.97
N LYS A 351 3.33 -15.62 44.35
CA LYS A 351 4.20 -14.81 45.22
C LYS A 351 4.89 -13.72 44.41
N LEU A 352 4.73 -12.45 44.80
CA LEU A 352 5.36 -11.30 44.11
C LEU A 352 6.89 -11.41 44.05
N GLU A 353 7.52 -11.96 45.09
CA GLU A 353 8.96 -12.17 45.13
C GLU A 353 9.49 -13.08 44.01
N VAL A 354 8.69 -14.05 43.57
CA VAL A 354 9.05 -14.95 42.47
C VAL A 354 8.99 -14.20 41.14
N ILE A 355 7.99 -13.34 40.97
CA ILE A 355 7.86 -12.46 39.80
C ILE A 355 9.07 -11.52 39.73
N VAL A 356 9.39 -10.82 40.82
CA VAL A 356 10.55 -9.91 40.88
C VAL A 356 11.85 -10.65 40.61
N LYS A 357 12.05 -11.86 41.15
CA LYS A 357 13.24 -12.67 40.84
C LYS A 357 13.32 -13.05 39.36
N ALA A 358 12.20 -13.40 38.73
CA ALA A 358 12.16 -13.72 37.31
C ALA A 358 12.44 -12.49 36.44
N LEU A 359 11.92 -11.32 36.80
CA LEU A 359 12.18 -10.06 36.09
C LEU A 359 13.64 -9.61 36.23
N LYS A 360 14.21 -9.69 37.44
CA LYS A 360 15.65 -9.45 37.66
C LYS A 360 16.53 -10.40 36.86
N TRP A 361 16.13 -11.67 36.73
CA TRP A 361 16.84 -12.63 35.90
C TRP A 361 16.78 -12.30 34.40
N LEU A 362 15.72 -11.61 33.96
CA LEU A 362 15.60 -11.06 32.61
C LEU A 362 16.26 -9.69 32.44
N GLU A 363 17.06 -9.23 33.42
CA GLU A 363 17.73 -7.93 33.43
C GLU A 363 16.75 -6.74 33.34
N ILE A 364 15.54 -6.94 33.84
CA ILE A 364 14.54 -5.88 33.97
C ILE A 364 14.60 -5.37 35.42
N GLU A 365 15.19 -4.18 35.59
CA GLU A 365 15.16 -3.48 36.87
C GLU A 365 13.76 -2.90 37.08
N MET A 366 12.96 -3.62 37.86
CA MET A 366 11.71 -3.11 38.41
C MET A 366 11.71 -3.40 39.91
N ASP A 367 11.38 -2.39 40.70
CA ASP A 367 11.18 -2.57 42.13
C ASP A 367 9.80 -3.21 42.42
N LEU A 368 9.56 -3.61 43.68
CA LEU A 368 8.31 -4.25 44.07
C LEU A 368 7.08 -3.37 43.83
N ASP A 369 7.23 -2.04 43.90
CA ASP A 369 6.15 -1.07 43.81
C ASP A 369 5.80 -0.75 42.34
N GLU A 370 6.80 -0.76 41.45
CA GLU A 370 6.66 -0.70 39.99
C GLU A 370 6.06 -2.00 39.45
N VAL A 371 6.55 -3.17 39.89
CA VAL A 371 5.92 -4.45 39.57
C VAL A 371 4.47 -4.44 40.05
N LEU A 372 4.18 -3.95 41.26
CA LEU A 372 2.80 -3.83 41.72
C LEU A 372 1.96 -2.91 40.83
N LYS A 373 2.45 -1.73 40.42
CA LYS A 373 1.70 -0.81 39.54
C LYS A 373 1.47 -1.39 38.14
N ASP A 374 2.53 -1.85 37.50
CA ASP A 374 2.48 -2.34 36.12
C ASP A 374 1.73 -3.67 36.07
N VAL A 375 2.08 -4.62 36.94
CA VAL A 375 1.40 -5.91 36.98
C VAL A 375 -0.07 -5.77 37.37
N TYR A 376 -0.45 -4.84 38.25
CA TYR A 376 -1.87 -4.59 38.57
C TYR A 376 -2.66 -4.07 37.36
N GLY A 377 -2.09 -3.19 36.55
CA GLY A 377 -2.70 -2.71 35.30
C GLY A 377 -2.79 -3.81 34.23
N LEU A 378 -1.73 -4.62 34.08
CA LEU A 378 -1.63 -5.68 33.07
C LEU A 378 -2.54 -6.89 33.39
N ILE A 379 -2.83 -7.15 34.67
CA ILE A 379 -3.54 -8.34 35.16
C ILE A 379 -5.07 -8.14 35.25
N LYS A 380 -5.54 -6.93 35.58
CA LYS A 380 -6.97 -6.64 35.80
C LYS A 380 -7.86 -6.92 34.57
N PHE A 381 -7.27 -7.05 33.39
CA PHE A 381 -7.98 -7.28 32.13
C PHE A 381 -8.20 -8.75 31.73
N HIS A 382 -7.46 -9.72 32.29
CA HIS A 382 -7.47 -11.11 31.79
C HIS A 382 -7.36 -12.21 32.84
N PHE A 383 -6.99 -11.88 34.08
CA PHE A 383 -7.15 -12.79 35.21
C PHE A 383 -8.22 -12.21 36.14
N SER A 384 -9.14 -13.06 36.63
CA SER A 384 -9.99 -12.72 37.76
C SER A 384 -9.13 -12.78 39.04
N THR A 385 -8.31 -11.76 39.21
CA THR A 385 -7.23 -11.70 40.20
C THR A 385 -7.41 -10.50 41.10
N CYS A 386 -7.38 -10.75 42.41
CA CYS A 386 -7.32 -9.70 43.43
C CYS A 386 -5.88 -9.61 43.94
N VAL A 387 -5.26 -8.43 43.81
CA VAL A 387 -3.98 -8.15 44.46
C VAL A 387 -4.28 -7.60 45.85
N HIS A 388 -3.79 -8.27 46.90
CA HIS A 388 -3.86 -7.74 48.26
C HIS A 388 -2.54 -7.00 48.57
N PRO A 389 -2.55 -5.65 48.67
CA PRO A 389 -1.34 -4.86 48.86
C PRO A 389 -0.56 -5.26 50.12
N PHE A 390 -1.26 -5.70 51.17
CA PHE A 390 -0.69 -6.03 52.46
C PHE A 390 -0.07 -7.43 52.55
N SER A 391 -0.38 -8.35 51.63
CA SER A 391 0.03 -9.76 51.76
C SER A 391 1.15 -10.19 50.81
N ARG A 392 1.71 -9.29 49.99
CA ARG A 392 2.76 -9.61 48.98
C ARG A 392 2.43 -10.80 48.05
N VAL A 393 1.14 -11.08 47.88
CA VAL A 393 0.63 -12.24 47.16
C VAL A 393 -0.51 -11.81 46.24
N MET A 394 -0.50 -12.36 45.02
CA MET A 394 -1.57 -12.22 44.04
C MET A 394 -2.51 -13.43 44.15
N LEU A 395 -3.81 -13.20 44.39
CA LEU A 395 -4.80 -14.27 44.32
C LEU A 395 -5.25 -14.45 42.88
N CYS A 396 -5.02 -15.64 42.31
CA CYS A 396 -5.37 -15.97 40.94
C CYS A 396 -6.53 -16.96 40.86
N SER A 397 -7.61 -16.58 40.18
CA SER A 397 -8.58 -17.54 39.64
C SER A 397 -8.45 -17.59 38.11
N LEU A 398 -8.26 -18.79 37.58
CA LEU A 398 -8.30 -19.04 36.14
C LEU A 398 -9.78 -19.09 35.73
N THR A 399 -10.22 -18.16 34.88
CA THR A 399 -11.40 -18.35 34.04
C THR A 399 -11.05 -19.19 32.83
#